data_AF-Q08M76-F1
#
_entry.id   AF-Q08M76-F1
#
_cell.length_a   1.000
_cell.length_b   1.000
_cell.length_c   1.000
_cell.angle_alpha   90.00
_cell.angle_beta   90.00
_cell.angle_gamma   90.00
#
_symmetry.space_group_name_H-M   'P 1'
#
loop_
_entity.id
_entity.type
_entity.pdbx_description
1 polymer ?
#
loop_
_entity_poly.entity_id
_entity_poly.type
_entity_poly.pdbx_seq_one_letter_code
_entity_poly.pdbx_strand_id
1 'polypeptide(L)'
;MPRWSAGPLQPAEVLYMQGRPQEALPLALRAHELGVRFFQEHPVPLDALLLARIQLALGDMAEAARQLRWIEAHCAPESLPPTAIMRRMVKLAVHEAAPGASWEENAWRLLVEEAGAYASADEMMELLLQASRGALETGRVEEARQWLDRARQAVEGAPLWRARLESLSQALVPRV
;
A
#
# COMPACT_ATOMS: atom_id res chain seq x y z
N MET A 1 -13.00 -25.92 -17.36
CA MET A 1 -12.65 -25.32 -16.05
C MET A 1 -13.08 -23.87 -16.09
N PRO A 2 -13.92 -23.36 -15.16
CA PRO A 2 -14.41 -22.00 -15.27
C PRO A 2 -13.34 -21.00 -14.82
N ARG A 3 -13.01 -20.03 -15.68
CA ARG A 3 -12.14 -18.87 -15.42
C ARG A 3 -12.86 -17.91 -14.46
N TRP A 4 -12.58 -18.00 -13.16
CA TRP A 4 -13.03 -17.02 -12.17
C TRP A 4 -12.01 -15.90 -11.90
N SER A 5 -11.00 -15.72 -12.75
CA SER A 5 -9.79 -14.97 -12.42
C SER A 5 -9.73 -13.50 -12.88
N ALA A 6 -10.88 -12.85 -13.11
CA ALA A 6 -10.91 -11.41 -13.43
C ALA A 6 -12.08 -10.69 -12.72
N GLY A 7 -12.06 -10.70 -11.39
CA GLY A 7 -12.93 -9.81 -10.60
C GLY A 7 -12.49 -8.34 -10.69
N PRO A 8 -13.32 -7.39 -10.20
CA PRO A 8 -13.01 -5.95 -10.18
C PRO A 8 -11.73 -5.55 -9.42
N LEU A 9 -11.12 -6.50 -8.70
CA LEU A 9 -9.85 -6.35 -8.01
C LEU A 9 -8.68 -5.98 -8.95
N GLN A 10 -8.57 -6.63 -10.11
CA GLN A 10 -7.50 -6.37 -11.09
C GLN A 10 -7.57 -4.93 -11.65
N PRO A 11 -8.74 -4.43 -12.09
CA PRO A 11 -8.89 -3.02 -12.46
C PRO A 11 -8.59 -2.03 -11.32
N ALA A 12 -9.04 -2.32 -10.10
CA ALA A 12 -8.82 -1.44 -8.94
C ALA A 12 -7.33 -1.31 -8.62
N GLU A 13 -6.60 -2.42 -8.61
CA GLU A 13 -5.17 -2.45 -8.33
C GLU A 13 -4.36 -1.70 -9.39
N VAL A 14 -4.68 -1.87 -10.68
CA VAL A 14 -4.02 -1.12 -11.76
C VAL A 14 -4.27 0.39 -11.64
N LEU A 15 -5.50 0.82 -11.37
CA LEU A 15 -5.83 2.24 -11.16
C LEU A 15 -5.08 2.81 -9.95
N TYR A 16 -4.98 2.03 -8.87
CA TYR A 16 -4.22 2.40 -7.69
C TYR A 16 -2.73 2.59 -8.00
N MET A 17 -2.11 1.65 -8.71
CA MET A 17 -0.70 1.74 -9.14
C MET A 17 -0.45 2.97 -10.02
N GLN A 18 -1.38 3.27 -10.93
CA GLN A 18 -1.33 4.45 -11.82
C GLN A 18 -1.52 5.80 -11.10
N GLY A 19 -1.73 5.80 -9.78
CA GLY A 19 -1.92 7.03 -9.01
C GLY A 19 -3.32 7.60 -9.10
N ARG A 20 -4.33 6.76 -9.36
CA ARG A 20 -5.75 7.13 -9.42
C ARG A 20 -6.55 6.47 -8.27
N PRO A 21 -6.16 6.68 -6.99
CA PRO A 21 -6.78 6.00 -5.86
C PRO A 21 -8.27 6.35 -5.69
N GLN A 22 -8.70 7.55 -6.08
CA GLN A 22 -10.11 7.96 -6.03
C GLN A 22 -10.99 7.12 -6.97
N GLU A 23 -10.45 6.71 -8.11
CA GLU A 23 -11.16 5.88 -9.08
C GLU A 23 -11.07 4.39 -8.74
N ALA A 24 -9.96 3.97 -8.11
CA ALA A 24 -9.77 2.62 -7.62
C ALA A 24 -10.73 2.27 -6.46
N LEU A 25 -10.98 3.23 -5.56
CA LEU A 25 -11.76 3.03 -4.34
C LEU A 25 -13.15 2.39 -4.56
N PRO A 26 -14.05 2.93 -5.42
CA PRO A 26 -15.38 2.35 -5.60
C PRO A 26 -15.33 0.90 -6.15
N LEU A 27 -14.32 0.58 -6.97
CA LEU A 27 -14.14 -0.77 -7.50
C LEU A 27 -13.65 -1.74 -6.43
N ALA A 28 -12.69 -1.32 -5.60
CA ALA A 28 -12.18 -2.11 -4.48
C ALA A 28 -13.27 -2.35 -3.42
N LEU A 29 -14.10 -1.34 -3.12
CA LEU A 29 -15.23 -1.48 -2.20
C LEU A 29 -16.21 -2.52 -2.71
N ARG A 30 -16.54 -2.46 -4.02
CA ARG A 30 -17.46 -3.42 -4.63
C ARG A 30 -16.87 -4.83 -4.66
N ALA A 31 -15.58 -4.97 -4.94
CA ALA A 31 -14.88 -6.24 -4.90
C ALA A 31 -14.97 -6.87 -3.50
N HIS A 32 -14.61 -6.10 -2.48
CA HIS A 32 -14.67 -6.54 -1.08
C HIS A 32 -16.08 -6.92 -0.64
N GLU A 33 -17.10 -6.11 -0.98
CA GLU A 33 -18.49 -6.38 -0.65
C GLU A 33 -18.98 -7.70 -1.28
N LEU A 34 -18.60 -7.96 -2.54
CA LEU A 34 -18.89 -9.24 -3.21
C LEU A 34 -18.11 -10.39 -2.56
N GLY A 35 -16.84 -10.17 -2.23
CA GLY A 35 -15.97 -11.11 -1.53
C GLY A 35 -16.59 -11.60 -0.23
N VAL A 36 -16.97 -10.66 0.65
CA VAL A 36 -17.61 -10.94 1.94
C VAL A 36 -18.94 -11.65 1.77
N ARG A 37 -19.76 -11.24 0.80
CA ARG A 37 -21.09 -11.83 0.61
C ARG A 37 -21.07 -13.25 0.08
N PHE A 38 -20.16 -13.55 -0.86
CA PHE A 38 -20.16 -14.81 -1.61
C PHE A 38 -19.11 -15.82 -1.15
N PHE A 39 -18.03 -15.37 -0.50
CA PHE A 39 -16.92 -16.22 -0.04
C PHE A 39 -16.82 -16.24 1.50
N GLN A 40 -17.96 -16.27 2.19
CA GLN A 40 -18.05 -16.20 3.66
C GLN A 40 -17.17 -17.21 4.40
N GLU A 41 -17.01 -18.43 3.87
CA GLU A 41 -16.18 -19.49 4.45
C GLU A 41 -14.66 -19.31 4.16
N HIS A 42 -14.32 -18.50 3.16
CA HIS A 42 -12.95 -18.19 2.73
C HIS A 42 -12.81 -16.69 2.42
N PRO A 43 -12.88 -15.81 3.45
CA PRO A 43 -12.73 -14.39 3.25
C PRO A 43 -11.41 -14.09 2.53
N VAL A 44 -11.48 -13.23 1.51
CA VAL A 44 -10.33 -12.88 0.67
C VAL A 44 -9.59 -11.70 1.31
N PRO A 45 -8.46 -11.90 2.00
CA PRO A 45 -7.74 -10.83 2.69
C PRO A 45 -7.18 -9.78 1.73
N LEU A 46 -6.97 -10.16 0.47
CA LEU A 46 -6.42 -9.29 -0.59
C LEU A 46 -7.30 -8.07 -0.84
N ASP A 47 -8.64 -8.23 -0.84
CA ASP A 47 -9.57 -7.12 -1.12
C ASP A 47 -9.55 -6.09 0.00
N ALA A 48 -9.59 -6.54 1.26
CA ALA A 48 -9.52 -5.68 2.43
C ALA A 48 -8.15 -4.98 2.54
N LEU A 49 -7.07 -5.68 2.17
CA LEU A 49 -5.74 -5.11 2.18
C LEU A 49 -5.55 -4.07 1.06
N LEU A 50 -6.08 -4.32 -0.14
CA LEU A 50 -6.08 -3.32 -1.21
C LEU A 50 -6.87 -2.09 -0.80
N LEU A 51 -8.04 -2.26 -0.15
CA LEU A 51 -8.78 -1.14 0.41
C LEU A 51 -7.94 -0.35 1.42
N ALA A 52 -7.24 -1.03 2.32
CA ALA A 52 -6.38 -0.36 3.29
C ALA A 52 -5.26 0.45 2.61
N ARG A 53 -4.61 -0.11 1.57
CA ARG A 53 -3.58 0.56 0.76
C ARG A 53 -4.12 1.78 0.01
N ILE A 54 -5.32 1.67 -0.59
CA ILE A 54 -5.99 2.79 -1.26
C ILE A 54 -6.31 3.91 -0.27
N GLN A 55 -6.86 3.56 0.90
CA GLN A 55 -7.24 4.54 1.92
C GLN A 55 -6.02 5.25 2.51
N LEU A 56 -4.93 4.53 2.71
CA LEU A 56 -3.63 5.11 3.05
C LEU A 56 -3.19 6.17 2.04
N ALA A 57 -3.28 5.86 0.74
CA ALA A 57 -2.93 6.80 -0.32
C ALA A 57 -3.87 8.01 -0.42
N LEU A 58 -5.11 7.90 0.07
CA LEU A 58 -6.08 8.99 0.17
C LEU A 58 -5.94 9.80 1.47
N GLY A 59 -5.10 9.37 2.42
CA GLY A 59 -4.93 9.99 3.72
C GLY A 59 -5.95 9.57 4.79
N ASP A 60 -6.83 8.60 4.51
CA ASP A 60 -7.82 8.09 5.47
C ASP A 60 -7.23 6.95 6.32
N MET A 61 -6.46 7.34 7.32
CA MET A 61 -5.80 6.41 8.25
C MET A 61 -6.80 5.65 9.12
N ALA A 62 -7.97 6.24 9.39
CA ALA A 62 -9.01 5.62 10.20
C ALA A 62 -9.67 4.44 9.47
N GLU A 63 -9.96 4.61 8.18
CA GLU A 63 -10.45 3.52 7.33
C GLU A 63 -9.36 2.46 7.10
N ALA A 64 -8.12 2.85 6.82
CA ALA A 64 -7.02 1.89 6.71
C ALA A 64 -6.89 1.01 7.98
N ALA A 65 -6.97 1.62 9.16
CA ALA A 65 -6.95 0.92 10.44
C ALA A 65 -8.18 -0.01 10.62
N ARG A 66 -9.36 0.41 10.14
CA ARG A 66 -10.58 -0.42 10.18
C ARG A 66 -10.43 -1.67 9.32
N GLN A 67 -9.86 -1.55 8.12
CA GLN A 67 -9.60 -2.68 7.25
C GLN A 67 -8.57 -3.65 7.84
N LEU A 68 -7.52 -3.12 8.48
CA LEU A 68 -6.55 -3.96 9.21
C LEU A 68 -7.20 -4.79 10.33
N ARG A 69 -8.09 -4.17 11.13
CA ARG A 69 -8.83 -4.89 12.17
C ARG A 69 -9.79 -5.93 11.58
N TRP A 70 -10.39 -5.64 10.43
CA TRP A 70 -11.25 -6.61 9.74
C TRP A 70 -10.45 -7.85 9.33
N ILE A 71 -9.27 -7.68 8.73
CA ILE A 71 -8.37 -8.78 8.35
C ILE A 71 -8.00 -9.61 9.59
N GLU A 72 -7.70 -8.95 10.71
CA GLU A 72 -7.35 -9.63 11.97
C GLU A 72 -8.49 -10.46 12.56
N ALA A 73 -9.73 -9.98 12.44
CA ALA A 73 -10.89 -10.66 12.98
C ALA A 73 -11.41 -11.80 12.09
N HIS A 74 -11.17 -11.74 10.77
CA HIS A 74 -11.82 -12.64 9.81
C HIS A 74 -10.85 -13.57 9.06
N CYS A 75 -9.55 -13.30 9.06
CA CYS A 75 -8.58 -14.11 8.32
C CYS A 75 -7.61 -14.82 9.28
N ALA A 76 -7.41 -16.12 9.06
CA ALA A 76 -6.43 -16.89 9.81
C ALA A 76 -5.00 -16.37 9.54
N PRO A 77 -4.09 -16.34 10.53
CA PRO A 77 -2.71 -15.91 10.33
C PRO A 77 -1.99 -16.66 9.20
N GLU A 78 -2.31 -17.94 9.01
CA GLU A 78 -1.68 -18.85 8.06
C GLU A 78 -2.14 -18.64 6.60
N SER A 79 -3.24 -17.91 6.37
CA SER A 79 -3.78 -17.67 5.01
C SER A 79 -3.16 -16.45 4.31
N LEU A 80 -2.14 -15.84 4.91
CA LEU A 80 -1.61 -14.50 4.54
C LEU A 80 -0.18 -14.39 3.96
N PRO A 81 0.57 -15.47 3.60
CA PRO A 81 1.98 -15.33 3.20
C PRO A 81 2.27 -14.31 2.07
N PRO A 82 1.50 -14.25 0.96
CA PRO A 82 1.83 -13.35 -0.15
C PRO A 82 1.66 -11.86 0.18
N THR A 83 1.01 -11.53 1.30
CA THR A 83 0.56 -10.18 1.61
C THR A 83 1.17 -9.61 2.89
N ALA A 84 2.05 -10.38 3.54
CA ALA A 84 2.57 -10.05 4.85
C ALA A 84 3.33 -8.72 4.87
N ILE A 85 4.11 -8.42 3.83
CA ILE A 85 4.87 -7.18 3.69
C ILE A 85 3.93 -5.97 3.51
N MET A 86 2.96 -6.06 2.59
CA MET A 86 1.97 -4.99 2.37
C MET A 86 1.14 -4.71 3.62
N ARG A 87 0.75 -5.75 4.37
CA ARG A 87 0.04 -5.56 5.64
C ARG A 87 0.92 -4.87 6.69
N ARG A 88 2.20 -5.24 6.79
CA ARG A 88 3.15 -4.60 7.71
C ARG A 88 3.41 -3.14 7.35
N MET A 89 3.50 -2.82 6.06
CA MET A 89 3.58 -1.45 5.57
C MET A 89 2.38 -0.62 6.03
N VAL A 90 1.15 -1.10 5.81
CA VAL A 90 -0.05 -0.36 6.24
C VAL A 90 -0.11 -0.24 7.76
N LYS A 91 0.27 -1.28 8.51
CA LYS A 91 0.35 -1.23 9.98
C LYS A 91 1.31 -0.15 10.47
N LEU A 92 2.50 -0.08 9.88
CA LEU A 92 3.52 0.89 10.24
C LEU A 92 3.04 2.32 9.94
N ALA A 93 2.50 2.56 8.76
CA ALA A 93 2.00 3.88 8.38
C ALA A 93 0.78 4.32 9.23
N VAL A 94 -0.13 3.41 9.57
CA VAL A 94 -1.25 3.70 10.49
C VAL A 94 -0.75 3.99 11.91
N HIS A 95 0.27 3.29 12.38
CA HIS A 95 0.89 3.54 13.68
C HIS A 95 1.53 4.94 13.73
N GLU A 96 2.32 5.30 12.72
CA GLU A 96 3.00 6.61 12.65
C GLU A 96 2.04 7.78 12.48
N ALA A 97 0.84 7.56 11.93
CA ALA A 97 -0.21 8.57 11.84
C ALA A 97 -0.98 8.79 13.16
N ALA A 98 -0.76 7.95 14.18
CA ALA A 98 -1.46 8.09 15.46
C ALA A 98 -0.98 9.34 16.23
N PRO A 99 -1.85 9.99 17.02
CA PRO A 99 -1.46 11.15 17.82
C PRO A 99 -0.27 10.84 18.75
N GLY A 100 0.81 11.61 18.63
CA GLY A 100 2.01 11.44 19.44
C GLY A 100 2.97 10.34 18.97
N ALA A 101 2.66 9.63 17.88
CA ALA A 101 3.61 8.73 17.24
C ALA A 101 4.70 9.52 16.51
N SER A 102 5.84 8.86 16.27
CA SER A 102 6.99 9.42 15.56
C SER A 102 7.38 8.54 14.40
N TRP A 103 7.99 9.13 13.38
CA TRP A 103 8.62 8.42 12.27
C TRP A 103 9.66 7.39 12.75
N GLU A 104 9.52 6.13 12.31
CA GLU A 104 10.38 5.00 12.66
C GLU A 104 11.22 4.56 11.46
N GLU A 105 12.24 5.36 11.11
CA GLU A 105 13.12 5.10 9.96
C GLU A 105 13.69 3.66 9.93
N ASN A 106 14.11 3.16 11.09
CA ASN A 106 14.67 1.81 11.20
C ASN A 106 13.62 0.72 10.89
N ALA A 107 12.36 0.91 11.28
CA ALA A 107 11.29 -0.02 10.96
C ALA A 107 11.03 -0.09 9.46
N TRP A 108 11.05 1.07 8.78
CA TRP A 108 10.96 1.15 7.32
C TRP A 108 12.14 0.50 6.60
N ARG A 109 13.38 0.73 7.08
CA ARG A 109 14.58 0.07 6.53
C ARG A 109 14.52 -1.45 6.64
N LEU A 110 14.22 -1.97 7.83
CA LEU A 110 14.07 -3.41 8.06
C LEU A 110 12.98 -4.00 7.16
N LEU A 111 11.84 -3.33 7.04
CA LEU A 111 10.75 -3.79 6.19
C LEU A 111 11.15 -3.88 4.71
N VAL A 112 11.88 -2.87 4.20
CA VAL A 112 12.37 -2.86 2.81
C VAL A 112 13.45 -3.92 2.58
N GLU A 113 14.35 -4.13 3.55
CA GLU A 113 15.38 -5.17 3.47
C GLU A 113 14.76 -6.57 3.42
N GLU A 114 13.81 -6.86 4.30
CA GLU A 114 13.09 -8.14 4.31
C GLU A 114 12.26 -8.35 3.04
N ALA A 115 11.65 -7.28 2.52
CA ALA A 115 10.92 -7.33 1.25
C ALA A 115 11.82 -7.69 0.07
N GLY A 116 13.11 -7.35 0.10
CA GLY A 116 14.05 -7.62 -0.99
C GLY A 116 14.19 -9.10 -1.38
N ALA A 117 13.88 -10.03 -0.48
CA ALA A 117 13.98 -11.46 -0.75
C ALA A 117 12.73 -12.07 -1.41
N TYR A 118 11.55 -11.45 -1.27
CA TYR A 118 10.27 -12.09 -1.61
C TYR A 118 9.24 -11.18 -2.28
N ALA A 119 9.39 -9.85 -2.19
CA ALA A 119 8.44 -8.91 -2.75
C ALA A 119 8.58 -8.82 -4.27
N SER A 120 7.44 -8.68 -4.94
CA SER A 120 7.39 -8.28 -6.35
C SER A 120 7.94 -6.86 -6.55
N ALA A 121 8.27 -6.53 -7.80
CA ALA A 121 8.73 -5.18 -8.14
C ALA A 121 7.66 -4.11 -7.81
N ASP A 122 6.38 -4.41 -8.00
CA ASP A 122 5.28 -3.51 -7.66
C ASP A 122 5.17 -3.27 -6.15
N GLU A 123 5.27 -4.32 -5.34
CA GLU A 123 5.26 -4.21 -3.88
C GLU A 123 6.47 -3.43 -3.36
N MET A 124 7.66 -3.68 -3.92
CA MET A 124 8.85 -2.91 -3.59
C MET A 124 8.68 -1.44 -3.94
N MET A 125 8.10 -1.12 -5.10
CA MET A 125 7.83 0.27 -5.47
C MET A 125 6.85 0.95 -4.51
N GLU A 126 5.78 0.27 -4.13
CA GLU A 126 4.83 0.82 -3.18
C GLU A 126 5.47 1.12 -1.82
N LEU A 127 6.27 0.18 -1.30
CA LEU A 127 6.99 0.36 -0.03
C LEU A 127 7.88 1.61 -0.07
N LEU A 128 8.69 1.77 -1.11
CA LEU A 128 9.62 2.89 -1.24
C LEU A 128 8.88 4.23 -1.38
N LEU A 129 7.78 4.25 -2.15
CA LEU A 129 6.96 5.46 -2.31
C LEU A 129 6.20 5.81 -1.02
N GLN A 130 5.73 4.81 -0.26
CA GLN A 130 5.08 5.04 1.01
C GLN A 130 6.06 5.53 2.08
N ALA A 131 7.26 4.95 2.14
CA ALA A 131 8.32 5.41 3.03
C ALA A 131 8.74 6.85 2.72
N SER A 132 8.91 7.18 1.43
CA SER A 132 9.23 8.54 0.98
C SER A 132 8.14 9.54 1.37
N ARG A 133 6.86 9.18 1.21
CA ARG A 133 5.72 10.00 1.62
C ARG A 133 5.66 10.21 3.14
N GLY A 134 5.78 9.15 3.94
CA GLY A 134 5.73 9.26 5.40
C GLY A 134 6.87 10.11 5.97
N ALA A 135 8.08 9.96 5.42
CA ALA A 135 9.21 10.83 5.76
C ALA A 135 8.91 12.30 5.40
N LEU A 136 8.33 12.57 4.21
CA LEU A 136 7.98 13.93 3.81
C LEU A 136 6.91 14.55 4.72
N GLU A 137 5.85 13.81 5.04
CA GLU A 137 4.75 14.27 5.89
C GLU A 137 5.19 14.56 7.33
N THR A 138 6.29 13.94 7.78
CA THR A 138 6.91 14.18 9.10
C THR A 138 8.06 15.21 9.06
N GLY A 139 8.28 15.88 7.91
CA GLY A 139 9.28 16.93 7.76
C GLY A 139 10.72 16.43 7.55
N ARG A 140 10.91 15.14 7.31
CA ARG A 140 12.20 14.46 7.08
C ARG A 140 12.56 14.48 5.58
N VAL A 141 12.85 15.66 5.06
CA VAL A 141 12.99 15.90 3.61
C VAL A 141 14.17 15.13 3.01
N GLU A 142 15.31 15.10 3.70
CA GLU A 142 16.50 14.38 3.27
C GLU A 142 16.25 12.87 3.20
N GLU A 143 15.62 12.29 4.21
CA GLU A 143 15.24 10.87 4.24
C GLU A 143 14.21 10.56 3.15
N ALA A 144 13.21 11.42 2.96
CA ALA A 144 12.22 11.28 1.90
C ALA A 144 12.87 11.23 0.51
N ARG A 145 13.91 12.05 0.27
CA ARG A 145 14.69 12.03 -0.98
C ARG A 145 15.46 10.72 -1.16
N GLN A 146 16.08 10.20 -0.10
CA GLN A 146 16.80 8.92 -0.16
C GLN A 146 15.88 7.76 -0.57
N TRP A 147 14.67 7.71 0.00
CA TRP A 147 13.66 6.72 -0.38
C TRP A 147 13.20 6.89 -1.84
N LEU A 148 13.01 8.13 -2.27
CA LEU A 148 12.60 8.43 -3.64
C LEU A 148 13.67 8.04 -4.66
N ASP A 149 14.96 8.26 -4.36
CA ASP A 149 16.05 7.87 -5.25
C ASP A 149 16.16 6.35 -5.40
N ARG A 150 15.91 5.60 -4.32
CA ARG A 150 15.78 4.13 -4.39
C ARG A 150 14.59 3.73 -5.28
N ALA A 151 13.44 4.40 -5.14
CA ALA A 151 12.28 4.15 -5.98
C ALA A 151 12.56 4.42 -7.47
N ARG A 152 13.31 5.49 -7.80
CA ARG A 152 13.73 5.79 -9.17
C ARG A 152 14.57 4.69 -9.80
N GLN A 153 15.43 4.04 -9.03
CA GLN A 153 16.26 2.94 -9.51
C GLN A 153 15.43 1.67 -9.76
N ALA A 154 14.35 1.47 -9.02
CA ALA A 154 13.50 0.29 -9.10
C ALA A 154 12.33 0.40 -10.12
N VAL A 155 12.01 1.61 -10.59
CA VAL A 155 10.79 1.87 -11.38
C VAL A 155 10.70 1.11 -12.72
N GLU A 156 11.83 0.75 -13.32
CA GLU A 156 11.84 -0.02 -14.57
C GLU A 156 11.24 -1.41 -14.40
N GLY A 157 11.28 -1.99 -13.20
CA GLY A 157 10.59 -3.23 -12.87
C GLY A 157 9.08 -3.09 -12.64
N ALA A 158 8.57 -1.86 -12.54
CA ALA A 158 7.21 -1.56 -12.10
C ALA A 158 6.69 -0.25 -12.73
N PRO A 159 6.54 -0.22 -14.08
CA PRO A 159 6.31 1.01 -14.84
C PRO A 159 4.97 1.69 -14.55
N LEU A 160 3.98 0.97 -14.01
CA LEU A 160 2.68 1.53 -13.64
C LEU A 160 2.81 2.61 -12.54
N TRP A 161 3.88 2.55 -11.73
CA TRP A 161 4.11 3.46 -10.62
C TRP A 161 4.76 4.79 -11.00
N ARG A 162 5.17 4.98 -12.26
CA ARG A 162 5.86 6.18 -12.74
C ARG A 162 5.10 7.47 -12.39
N ALA A 163 3.79 7.49 -12.61
CA ALA A 163 2.96 8.67 -12.31
C ALA A 163 3.01 9.05 -10.83
N ARG A 164 2.99 8.06 -9.92
CA ARG A 164 3.07 8.30 -8.47
C ARG A 164 4.46 8.75 -8.05
N LEU A 165 5.49 8.16 -8.64
CA LEU A 165 6.88 8.55 -8.44
C LEU A 165 7.12 10.01 -8.86
N GLU A 166 6.60 10.42 -10.01
CA GLU A 166 6.69 11.78 -10.53
C GLU A 166 5.94 12.78 -9.64
N SER A 167 4.70 12.44 -9.23
CA SER A 167 3.91 13.26 -8.31
C SER A 167 4.64 13.51 -6.98
N LEU A 168 5.22 12.46 -6.39
CA LEU A 168 5.98 12.60 -5.14
C LEU A 168 7.30 13.34 -5.35
N SER A 169 7.97 13.14 -6.50
CA SER A 169 9.16 13.91 -6.88
C SER A 169 8.88 15.40 -6.92
N GLN A 170 7.74 15.82 -7.48
CA GLN A 170 7.33 17.22 -7.56
C GLN A 170 7.04 17.81 -6.17
N ALA A 171 6.47 17.02 -5.26
CA ALA A 171 6.20 17.45 -3.88
C ALA A 171 7.49 17.72 -3.06
N LEU A 172 8.61 17.09 -3.45
CA LEU A 172 9.93 17.24 -2.80
C LEU A 172 10.78 18.39 -3.37
N VAL A 173 10.34 19.02 -4.45
CA VAL A 173 10.99 20.22 -5.00
C VAL A 173 10.65 21.41 -4.09
N PRO A 174 11.64 22.15 -3.54
CA PRO A 174 11.37 23.36 -2.78
C PRO A 174 10.54 24.32 -3.62
N ARG A 175 9.42 24.81 -3.09
CA ARG A 175 8.70 25.93 -3.72
C ARG A 175 9.58 27.17 -3.55
N VAL A 176 10.22 27.59 -4.63
CA VAL A 176 11.00 28.84 -4.73
C VAL A 176 10.08 30.04 -4.56
#